data_AF-A0A923MIL7-F1
#
_entry.id   AF-A0A923MIL7-F1
#
_cell.length_a   1.000
_cell.length_b   1.000
_cell.length_c   1.000
_cell.angle_alpha   90.00
_cell.angle_beta   90.00
_cell.angle_gamma   90.00
#
_symmetry.space_group_name_H-M   'P 1'
#
loop_
_entity.id
_entity.type
_entity.pdbx_description
1 polymer ?
#
loop_
_entity_poly.entity_id
_entity_poly.type
_entity_poly.pdbx_seq_one_letter_code
_entity_poly.pdbx_strand_id
1 'polypeptide(L)' 'MGTKKKFTPEELKHLQANPYTLRVTANSISYTLAFKEAFWALSLQGYTGTAAFRKLGYNTEVLGFERIHSQNLRLSRRLE' A
#
# COMPACT_ATOMS: atom_id res chain seq x y z
N MET A 1 11.84 -7.75 20.00
CA MET A 1 10.69 -8.34 19.28
C MET A 1 9.82 -7.20 18.75
N GLY A 2 9.97 -6.82 17.48
CA GLY A 2 9.21 -5.69 16.91
C GLY A 2 7.74 -6.08 16.79
N THR A 3 6.89 -5.50 17.63
CA THR A 3 5.44 -5.65 17.55
C THR A 3 5.00 -5.08 16.21
N LYS A 4 4.77 -5.94 15.21
CA LYS A 4 4.14 -5.51 13.95
C LYS A 4 2.84 -4.81 14.33
N LYS A 5 2.79 -3.48 14.17
CA LYS A 5 1.61 -2.67 14.44
C LYS A 5 0.46 -3.28 13.63
N LYS A 6 -0.51 -3.84 14.34
CA LYS A 6 -1.70 -4.44 13.73
C LYS A 6 -2.63 -3.30 13.36
N PHE A 7 -3.26 -3.40 12.19
CA PHE A 7 -4.28 -2.45 11.83
C PHE A 7 -5.43 -2.54 12.82
N THR A 8 -5.89 -1.39 13.32
CA THR A 8 -7.13 -1.33 14.09
C THR A 8 -8.31 -1.64 13.17
N PRO A 9 -9.47 -2.07 13.71
CA PRO A 9 -10.67 -2.28 12.90
C PRO A 9 -11.10 -1.03 12.11
N GLU A 10 -10.79 0.16 12.63
CA GLU A 10 -11.04 1.43 11.94
C GLU A 10 -10.11 1.60 10.74
N GLU A 11 -8.80 1.37 10.91
CA GLU A 11 -7.83 1.38 9.82
C GLU A 11 -8.16 0.32 8.76
N LEU A 12 -8.59 -0.87 9.17
CA LEU A 12 -9.02 -1.92 8.25
C LEU A 12 -10.22 -1.47 7.41
N LYS A 13 -11.23 -0.84 8.01
CA LYS A 13 -12.38 -0.28 7.28
C LYS A 13 -11.94 0.80 6.30
N HIS A 14 -11.04 1.70 6.70
CA HIS A 14 -10.50 2.73 5.80
C HIS A 14 -9.73 2.13 4.62
N LEU A 15 -8.90 1.12 4.86
CA LEU A 15 -8.15 0.44 3.81
C LEU A 15 -9.09 -0.37 2.90
N GLN A 16 -10.11 -1.04 3.45
CA GLN A 16 -11.10 -1.80 2.71
C GLN A 16 -12.04 -0.92 1.87
N ALA A 17 -12.31 0.31 2.32
CA ALA A 17 -13.11 1.26 1.56
C ALA A 17 -12.44 1.71 0.24
N ASN A 18 -11.13 1.49 0.09
CA ASN A 18 -10.42 1.83 -1.12
C ASN A 18 -10.64 0.75 -2.22
N PRO A 19 -11.11 1.10 -3.44
CA PRO A 19 -11.34 0.15 -4.53
C PRO A 19 -10.08 -0.58 -5.01
N TYR A 20 -8.89 -0.06 -4.67
CA TYR A 20 -7.62 -0.69 -4.97
C TYR A 20 -7.22 -1.80 -3.99
N THR A 21 -7.99 -2.01 -2.92
CA THR A 21 -7.75 -3.04 -1.91
C THR A 21 -8.48 -4.32 -2.27
N LEU A 22 -7.71 -5.38 -2.54
CA LEU A 22 -8.28 -6.70 -2.82
C LEU A 22 -8.72 -7.39 -1.53
N ARG A 23 -7.84 -7.40 -0.52
CA ARG A 23 -8.09 -8.02 0.77
C ARG A 23 -7.24 -7.37 1.83
N VAL A 24 -7.83 -7.00 2.96
CA VAL A 24 -7.11 -6.45 4.10
C VAL A 24 -7.31 -7.36 5.32
N THR A 25 -6.24 -7.57 6.05
CA THR A 25 -6.21 -8.33 7.31
C THR A 25 -5.40 -7.52 8.32
N ALA A 26 -5.57 -7.78 9.62
CA ALA A 26 -4.86 -7.07 10.69
C ALA A 26 -3.33 -7.02 10.50
N ASN A 27 -2.76 -7.99 9.78
CA ASN A 27 -1.32 -8.11 9.60
C ASN A 27 -0.86 -7.83 8.15
N SER A 28 -1.73 -7.96 7.15
CA SER A 28 -1.36 -7.92 5.74
C SER A 28 -2.45 -7.28 4.88
N ILE A 29 -2.03 -6.56 3.85
CA ILE A 29 -2.89 -5.96 2.84
C ILE A 29 -2.50 -6.53 1.48
N SER A 30 -3.50 -6.89 0.70
CA SER A 30 -3.39 -7.37 -0.66
C SER A 30 -4.07 -6.37 -1.58
N TYR A 31 -3.40 -6.02 -2.66
CA TYR A 31 -3.85 -5.01 -3.60
C TYR A 31 -4.39 -5.65 -4.88
N THR A 32 -5.34 -4.97 -5.53
CA THR A 32 -5.91 -5.40 -6.81
C THR A 32 -4.88 -5.27 -7.93
N LEU A 33 -5.18 -5.86 -9.10
CA LEU A 33 -4.34 -5.67 -10.29
C LEU A 33 -4.28 -4.19 -10.70
N ALA A 34 -5.44 -3.52 -10.71
CA ALA A 34 -5.56 -2.11 -11.02
C ALA A 34 -4.67 -1.21 -10.14
N PHE A 35 -4.49 -1.58 -8.87
CA PHE A 35 -3.54 -0.88 -7.98
C PHE A 35 -2.11 -0.99 -8.51
N LYS A 36 -1.68 -2.20 -8.88
CA LYS A 36 -0.31 -2.44 -9.33
C LYS A 36 -0.03 -1.70 -10.63
N GLU A 37 -0.98 -1.68 -11.55
CA GLU A 37 -0.88 -0.93 -12.81
C GLU A 37 -0.80 0.57 -12.56
N ALA A 38 -1.68 1.12 -11.73
CA ALA A 38 -1.66 2.54 -11.40
C ALA A 38 -0.39 2.93 -10.62
N PHE A 39 0.05 2.08 -9.69
CA PHE A 39 1.31 2.25 -8.96
C PHE A 39 2.53 2.22 -9.90
N TRP A 40 2.53 1.31 -10.87
CA TRP A 40 3.58 1.22 -11.89
C TRP A 40 3.63 2.47 -12.76
N ALA A 41 2.48 2.92 -13.27
CA ALA A 41 2.39 4.15 -14.05
C ALA A 41 2.92 5.37 -13.26
N LEU A 42 2.63 5.44 -11.96
CA LEU A 42 3.17 6.48 -11.08
C LEU A 42 4.68 6.33 -10.86
N SER A 43 5.18 5.11 -10.70
CA SER A 43 6.62 4.85 -10.60
C SER A 43 7.37 5.27 -11.87
N LEU A 44 6.81 5.02 -13.05
CA LEU A 44 7.37 5.48 -14.33
C LEU A 44 7.39 7.01 -14.45
N GLN A 45 6.42 7.68 -13.83
CA GLN A 45 6.39 9.15 -13.73
C GLN A 45 7.36 9.72 -12.68
N GLY A 46 8.13 8.87 -11.99
CA GLY A 46 9.08 9.29 -10.95
C GLY A 46 8.45 9.55 -9.58
N TYR A 47 7.21 9.09 -9.33
CA TYR A 47 6.62 9.21 -8.01
C TYR A 47 7.27 8.22 -7.03
N THR A 48 7.53 8.71 -5.81
CA THR A 48 7.96 7.85 -4.71
C THR A 48 6.80 6.94 -4.27
N GLY A 49 7.12 5.76 -3.72
CA GLY A 49 6.09 4.82 -3.26
C GLY A 49 5.06 5.48 -2.34
N THR A 50 5.50 6.27 -1.37
CA THR A 50 4.64 7.03 -0.45
C THR A 50 3.71 8.00 -1.20
N ALA A 51 4.23 8.74 -2.18
CA ALA A 51 3.40 9.64 -2.98
C ALA A 51 2.38 8.88 -3.85
N ALA A 52 2.78 7.73 -4.42
CA ALA A 52 1.89 6.90 -5.20
C ALA A 52 0.73 6.34 -4.34
N PHE A 53 1.03 5.80 -3.15
CA PHE A 53 0.01 5.34 -2.20
C PHE A 53 -0.95 6.48 -1.83
N ARG A 54 -0.44 7.67 -1.50
CA ARG A 54 -1.26 8.84 -1.21
C ARG A 54 -2.18 9.23 -2.37
N LYS A 55 -1.65 9.21 -3.60
CA LYS A 55 -2.39 9.56 -4.82
C LYS A 55 -3.46 8.52 -5.18
N LEU A 56 -3.23 7.25 -4.83
CA LEU A 56 -4.18 6.15 -4.98
C LEU A 56 -5.21 6.09 -3.85
N GLY A 57 -5.27 7.11 -2.98
CA GLY A 57 -6.26 7.21 -1.91
C GLY A 57 -5.94 6.37 -0.67
N TYR A 58 -4.69 5.94 -0.50
CA TYR A 58 -4.26 5.30 0.75
C TYR A 58 -3.73 6.33 1.73
N ASN A 59 -4.11 6.17 2.99
CA ASN A 59 -3.52 6.96 4.07
C ASN A 59 -2.13 6.40 4.41
N THR A 60 -1.09 7.14 4.06
CA THR A 60 0.30 6.75 4.28
C THR A 60 0.69 6.73 5.75
N GLU A 61 -0.03 7.47 6.60
CA GLU A 61 0.16 7.49 8.05
C GLU A 61 -0.34 6.18 8.69
N VAL A 62 -1.50 5.69 8.22
CA VAL A 62 -2.11 4.41 8.63
C VAL A 62 -1.25 3.23 8.20
N LEU A 63 -0.75 3.24 6.96
CA LEU A 63 0.11 2.18 6.45
C LEU A 63 1.48 2.17 7.14
N GLY A 64 2.02 3.35 7.46
CA GLY A 64 3.34 3.54 8.05
C GLY A 64 4.47 3.43 7.04
N PHE A 65 5.51 4.23 7.26
CA PHE A 65 6.64 4.37 6.33
C PHE A 65 7.36 3.05 6.03
N GLU A 66 7.72 2.27 7.05
CA GLU A 66 8.42 0.98 6.88
C GLU A 66 7.66 -0.02 6.00
N ARG A 67 6.33 -0.08 6.18
CA ARG A 67 5.49 -1.00 5.42
C ARG A 67 5.39 -0.54 3.97
N ILE A 68 5.14 0.75 3.74
CA ILE A 68 5.12 1.33 2.39
C ILE A 68 6.45 1.09 1.69
N HIS A 69 7.57 1.32 2.37
CA HIS A 69 8.91 1.10 1.82
C HIS A 69 9.13 -0.37 1.44
N SER A 70 8.81 -1.32 2.34
CA SER A 70 8.89 -2.75 2.04
C SER A 70 7.96 -3.18 0.89
N GLN A 71 6.75 -2.60 0.79
CA GLN A 71 5.83 -2.88 -0.32
C GLN A 71 6.34 -2.29 -1.63
N ASN A 72 6.84 -1.05 -1.62
CA ASN A 72 7.44 -0.41 -2.79
C ASN A 72 8.61 -1.24 -3.31
N LEU A 73 9.56 -1.65 -2.46
CA LEU A 73 10.65 -2.54 -2.86
C LEU A 73 10.16 -3.85 -3.48
N ARG A 74 9.11 -4.47 -2.94
CA ARG A 74 8.53 -5.71 -3.48
C ARG A 74 7.80 -5.51 -4.81
N LEU A 75 7.10 -4.39 -4.95
CA LEU A 75 6.35 -4.05 -6.15
C LEU A 75 7.32 -3.67 -7.29
N SER A 76 8.34 -2.87 -6.98
CA SER A 76 9.39 -2.48 -7.93
C SER A 76 10.23 -3.68 -8.38
N ARG A 77 10.55 -4.63 -7.49
CA ARG A 77 11.36 -5.81 -7.83
C ARG A 77 10.61 -6.85 -8.68
N ARG A 78 9.29 -6.77 -8.80
CA ARG A 78 8.47 -7.71 -9.59
C ARG A 78 8.23 -7.22 -11.03
N LEU A 79 8.75 -6.05 -11.37
CA LEU A 79 8.53 -5.38 -12.64
C LEU A 79 9.84 -5.27 -13.45
N GLU A 80 10.83 -6.08 -13.10
CA GLU A 80 12.05 -6.37 -13.88
C GLU A 80 11.90 -7.69 -14.63
#